data_AF-A0A7X2SV97-F1
#
_entry.id   AF-A0A7X2SV97-F1
#
_cell.length_a   1.000
_cell.length_b   1.000
_cell.length_c   1.000
_cell.angle_alpha   90.00
_cell.angle_beta   90.00
_cell.angle_gamma   90.00
#
_symmetry.space_group_name_H-M   'P 1'
#
loop_
_entity.id
_entity.type
_entity.pdbx_description
1 polymer ?
#
loop_
_entity_poly.entity_id
_entity_poly.type
_entity_poly.pdbx_seq_one_letter_code
_entity_poly.pdbx_strand_id
1 'polypeptide(L)'
;IDDGQPVNLAITPRLSSDSLYAVRKAALAGMGAAIVSSWAVQEDLADGGLVQLMPAWQAPPLPVWLTYPWASYYPARLQHFFAMIKEVMPQLAGTRPASQPAGRSGGAERKG
;
A
#
# COMPACT_ATOMS: atom_id res chain seq x y z
N ILE A 1 -15.47 -11.70 -16.82
CA ILE A 1 -14.84 -10.40 -16.49
C ILE A 1 -13.51 -10.77 -15.86
N ASP A 2 -12.46 -11.00 -16.66
CA ASP A 2 -11.17 -11.45 -16.14
C ASP A 2 -10.02 -11.13 -17.12
N ASP A 3 -9.83 -9.84 -17.43
CA ASP A 3 -8.70 -9.38 -18.28
C ASP A 3 -7.60 -8.69 -17.43
N GLY A 4 -7.67 -8.80 -16.09
CA GLY A 4 -6.75 -8.10 -15.18
C GLY A 4 -6.81 -6.57 -15.24
N GLN A 5 -7.76 -6.01 -15.99
CA GLN A 5 -7.92 -4.57 -16.16
C GLN A 5 -8.53 -3.93 -14.92
N PRO A 6 -8.04 -2.74 -14.49
CA PRO A 6 -8.63 -2.01 -13.39
C PRO A 6 -10.08 -1.64 -13.72
N VAL A 7 -11.00 -1.98 -12.82
CA VAL A 7 -12.41 -1.63 -12.93
C VAL A 7 -12.69 -0.45 -12.01
N ASN A 8 -13.31 0.60 -12.55
CA ASN A 8 -13.82 1.69 -11.73
C ASN A 8 -15.23 1.34 -11.24
N LEU A 9 -15.44 1.39 -9.93
CA LEU A 9 -16.69 1.02 -9.27
C LEU A 9 -17.27 2.26 -8.60
N ALA A 10 -18.42 2.73 -9.08
CA ALA A 10 -19.17 3.78 -8.40
C ALA A 10 -19.79 3.21 -7.12
N ILE A 11 -19.47 3.81 -5.98
CA ILE A 11 -20.05 3.46 -4.68
C ILE A 11 -20.77 4.67 -4.08
N THR A 12 -21.82 4.41 -3.31
CA THR A 12 -22.47 5.42 -2.46
C THR A 12 -22.04 5.13 -1.01
N PRO A 13 -20.98 5.79 -0.50
CA PRO A 13 -20.47 5.49 0.83
C PRO A 13 -21.43 5.98 1.91
N ARG A 14 -21.64 5.17 2.95
CA ARG A 14 -22.35 5.59 4.18
C ARG A 14 -21.50 6.50 5.07
N LEU A 15 -20.18 6.38 4.93
CA LEU A 15 -19.15 7.15 5.63
C LEU A 15 -17.98 7.37 4.69
N SER A 16 -17.43 8.59 4.67
CA SER A 16 -16.18 8.92 3.99
C SER A 16 -15.23 9.56 4.99
N SER A 17 -13.99 9.09 5.04
CA SER A 17 -12.93 9.62 5.90
C SER A 17 -11.57 9.40 5.24
N ASP A 18 -10.67 10.35 5.44
CA ASP A 18 -9.25 10.27 5.10
C ASP A 18 -8.42 9.52 6.15
N SER A 19 -9.04 9.16 7.29
CA SER A 19 -8.41 8.39 8.36
C SER A 19 -8.70 6.91 8.22
N LEU A 20 -7.65 6.15 7.91
CA LEU A 20 -7.72 4.69 7.84
C LEU A 20 -8.24 4.06 9.14
N TYR A 21 -7.84 4.61 10.30
CA TYR A 21 -8.27 4.12 11.61
C TYR A 21 -9.77 4.36 11.86
N ALA A 22 -10.31 5.48 11.39
CA ALA A 22 -11.74 5.76 11.50
C ALA A 22 -12.56 4.78 10.66
N VAL A 23 -12.11 4.50 9.43
CA VAL A 23 -12.75 3.53 8.53
C VAL A 23 -12.68 2.10 9.11
N ARG A 24 -11.53 1.68 9.66
CA ARG A 24 -11.39 0.38 10.35
C ARG A 24 -12.38 0.24 11.50
N LYS A 25 -12.43 1.22 12.41
CA LYS A 25 -13.37 1.23 13.54
C LYS A 25 -14.82 1.17 13.07
N ALA A 26 -15.13 1.87 11.98
CA ALA A 26 -16.48 1.87 11.43
C ALA A 26 -16.91 0.48 10.91
N ALA A 27 -16.00 -0.23 10.23
CA ALA A 27 -16.23 -1.59 9.78
C ALA A 27 -16.45 -2.55 10.95
N LEU A 28 -15.58 -2.48 11.98
CA LEU A 28 -15.70 -3.27 13.20
C LEU A 28 -17.00 -3.01 13.98
N ALA A 29 -17.52 -1.77 13.92
CA ALA A 29 -18.80 -1.40 14.50
C ALA A 29 -20.02 -1.84 13.66
N GLY A 30 -19.81 -2.57 12.55
CA GLY A 30 -20.89 -3.09 11.72
C GLY A 30 -21.54 -2.06 10.79
N MET A 31 -20.89 -0.94 10.49
CA MET A 31 -21.45 0.04 9.55
C MET A 31 -21.48 -0.43 8.09
N GLY A 32 -20.77 -1.51 7.75
CA GLY A 32 -20.79 -2.15 6.45
C GLY A 32 -19.41 -2.64 6.02
N ALA A 33 -19.20 -2.72 4.71
CA ALA A 33 -17.91 -3.06 4.10
C ALA A 33 -17.01 -1.83 3.97
N ALA A 34 -15.69 -2.05 4.04
CA ALA A 34 -14.69 -1.00 3.88
C ALA A 34 -13.53 -1.44 3.00
N ILE A 35 -12.95 -0.49 2.26
CA ILE A 35 -11.68 -0.64 1.57
C ILE A 35 -10.60 -0.03 2.48
N VAL A 36 -9.69 -0.86 2.97
CA VAL A 36 -8.66 -0.49 3.94
C VAL A 36 -7.33 -1.15 3.57
N SER A 37 -6.23 -0.57 4.04
CA SER A 37 -4.92 -1.18 3.84
C SER A 37 -4.77 -2.42 4.73
N SER A 38 -4.23 -3.50 4.17
CA SER A 38 -4.12 -4.80 4.83
C SER A 38 -3.28 -4.76 6.11
N TRP A 39 -2.26 -3.88 6.18
CA TRP A 39 -1.42 -3.74 7.38
C TRP A 39 -2.22 -3.30 8.61
N ALA A 40 -3.32 -2.59 8.43
CA ALA A 40 -4.08 -2.02 9.54
C ALA A 40 -5.11 -3.00 10.15
N VAL A 41 -5.41 -4.11 9.48
CA VAL A 41 -6.53 -5.01 9.81
C VAL A 41 -6.15 -6.48 9.92
N GLN A 42 -4.86 -6.82 9.90
CA GLN A 42 -4.43 -8.23 9.98
C GLN A 42 -4.93 -8.93 11.25
N GLU A 43 -4.83 -8.26 12.39
CA GLU A 43 -5.33 -8.79 13.67
C GLU A 43 -6.84 -9.00 13.65
N ASP A 44 -7.60 -8.02 13.14
CA ASP A 44 -9.06 -8.17 13.08
C ASP A 44 -9.49 -9.31 12.14
N LEU A 45 -8.74 -9.55 11.07
CA LEU A 45 -8.96 -10.68 10.17
C LEU A 45 -8.60 -12.01 10.84
N ALA A 46 -7.51 -12.05 11.62
CA ALA A 46 -7.08 -13.25 12.34
C ALA A 46 -8.07 -13.64 13.45
N ASP A 47 -8.58 -12.66 14.18
CA ASP A 47 -9.53 -12.85 15.28
C ASP A 47 -10.99 -12.99 14.80
N GLY A 48 -11.23 -12.85 13.50
CA GLY A 48 -12.56 -12.95 12.88
C GLY A 48 -13.47 -11.74 13.11
N GLY A 49 -12.95 -10.64 13.65
CA GLY A 49 -13.65 -9.37 13.78
C GLY A 49 -13.93 -8.70 12.41
N LEU A 50 -13.11 -9.01 11.41
CA LEU A 50 -13.33 -8.68 10.00
C LEU A 50 -13.19 -9.93 9.13
N VAL A 51 -13.77 -9.88 7.93
CA VAL A 51 -13.61 -10.92 6.91
C VAL A 51 -13.34 -10.30 5.55
N GLN A 52 -12.48 -10.94 4.75
CA GLN A 52 -12.19 -10.51 3.39
C GLN A 52 -13.32 -10.93 2.44
N LEU A 53 -14.10 -9.95 1.96
CA LEU A 53 -15.28 -10.20 1.12
C LEU A 53 -14.94 -10.60 -0.31
N MET A 54 -13.85 -10.06 -0.88
CA MET A 54 -13.46 -10.30 -2.26
C MET A 54 -11.97 -10.71 -2.34
N PRO A 55 -11.62 -11.98 -2.09
CA PRO A 55 -10.23 -12.43 -2.06
C PRO A 55 -9.52 -12.38 -3.41
N ALA A 56 -10.27 -12.52 -4.51
CA ALA A 56 -9.75 -12.43 -5.88
C ALA A 56 -9.53 -10.99 -6.36
N TRP A 57 -10.03 -9.99 -5.62
CA TRP A 57 -9.93 -8.58 -5.99
C TRP A 57 -9.04 -7.82 -5.00
N GLN A 58 -8.15 -6.99 -5.52
CA GLN A 58 -7.26 -6.15 -4.71
C GLN A 58 -7.23 -4.74 -5.28
N ALA A 59 -7.26 -3.75 -4.38
CA ALA A 59 -6.95 -2.38 -4.76
C ALA A 59 -5.48 -2.30 -5.26
N PRO A 60 -5.15 -1.34 -6.14
CA PRO A 60 -3.78 -1.12 -6.57
C PRO A 60 -2.84 -0.96 -5.36
N PRO A 61 -1.63 -1.55 -5.38
CA PRO A 61 -0.69 -1.41 -4.29
C PRO A 61 -0.24 0.05 -4.13
N LEU A 62 -0.08 0.48 -2.89
CA LEU A 62 0.43 1.81 -2.57
C LEU A 62 1.95 1.75 -2.41
N PRO A 63 2.73 2.46 -3.24
CA PRO A 63 4.18 2.45 -3.13
C PRO A 63 4.63 3.18 -1.86
N VAL A 64 5.58 2.59 -1.14
CA VAL A 64 6.24 3.22 0.01
C VAL A 64 7.60 3.77 -0.44
N TRP A 65 7.84 5.04 -0.16
CA TRP A 65 9.08 5.73 -0.53
C TRP A 65 9.89 6.07 0.72
N LEU A 66 11.19 5.80 0.68
CA LEU A 66 12.13 6.32 1.66
C LEU A 66 12.74 7.62 1.12
N THR A 67 12.23 8.76 1.56
CA THR A 67 12.67 10.09 1.09
C THR A 67 13.70 10.70 2.04
N TYR A 68 14.78 11.23 1.49
CA TYR A 68 15.81 11.96 2.21
C TYR A 68 16.39 13.05 1.29
N PRO A 69 16.85 14.18 1.84
CA PRO A 69 17.46 15.23 1.05
C PRO A 69 18.76 14.74 0.41
N TRP A 70 19.06 15.24 -0.77
CA TRP A 70 20.34 14.97 -1.41
C TRP A 70 21.48 15.55 -0.54
N ALA A 71 22.50 14.73 -0.31
CA ALA A 71 23.75 15.15 0.31
C ALA A 71 24.94 14.50 -0.39
N SER A 72 26.06 15.22 -0.43
CA SER A 72 27.34 14.69 -0.93
C SER A 72 27.95 13.63 0.00
N TYR A 73 27.54 13.62 1.27
CA TYR A 73 27.97 12.64 2.27
C TYR A 73 26.80 12.28 3.21
N TYR A 74 26.59 10.98 3.40
CA TYR A 74 25.65 10.46 4.40
C TYR A 74 26.44 9.84 5.56
N PRO A 75 26.21 10.28 6.82
CA PRO A 75 26.85 9.70 7.98
C PRO A 75 26.60 8.19 8.08
N ALA A 76 27.55 7.45 8.65
CA ALA A 76 27.46 5.99 8.81
C ALA A 76 26.12 5.54 9.43
N ARG A 77 25.63 6.24 10.46
CA ARG A 77 24.34 5.95 11.10
C ARG A 77 23.16 5.95 10.12
N LEU A 78 23.13 6.90 9.17
CA LEU A 78 22.05 6.99 8.19
C LEU A 78 22.15 5.88 7.15
N GLN A 79 23.36 5.52 6.74
CA GLN A 79 23.58 4.38 5.84
C GLN A 79 23.13 3.06 6.48
N HIS A 80 23.43 2.87 7.77
CA HIS A 80 22.95 1.71 8.53
C HIS A 80 21.43 1.71 8.65
N PHE A 81 20.81 2.87 8.89
CA PHE A 81 19.36 3.00 8.86
C PHE A 81 18.76 2.63 7.50
N PHE A 82 19.36 3.05 6.38
CA PHE A 82 18.91 2.66 5.04
C PHE A 82 19.01 1.15 4.81
N ALA A 83 20.11 0.53 5.24
CA ALA A 83 20.27 -0.92 5.16
C ALA A 83 19.18 -1.64 5.96
N MET A 84 18.96 -1.21 7.21
CA MET A 84 17.93 -1.75 8.10
C MET A 84 16.52 -1.60 7.51
N ILE A 85 16.15 -0.41 7.01
CA ILE A 85 14.83 -0.19 6.43
C ILE A 85 14.60 -1.08 5.19
N LYS A 86 15.62 -1.28 4.34
CA LYS A 86 15.52 -2.18 3.19
C LYS A 86 15.30 -3.63 3.58
N GLU A 87 15.83 -4.05 4.72
CA GLU A 87 15.67 -5.41 5.26
C GLU A 87 14.31 -5.60 5.95
N VAL A 88 13.90 -4.63 6.76
CA VAL A 88 12.68 -4.72 7.59
C VAL A 88 11.41 -4.47 6.78
N MET A 89 11.42 -3.48 5.88
CA MET A 89 10.21 -3.07 5.17
C MET A 89 9.49 -4.21 4.44
N PRO A 90 10.16 -5.10 3.68
CA PRO A 90 9.49 -6.20 2.99
C PRO A 90 8.86 -7.26 3.91
N GLN A 91 9.25 -7.28 5.18
CA GLN A 91 8.76 -8.24 6.19
C GLN A 91 7.57 -7.69 6.97
N LEU A 92 7.27 -6.39 6.82
CA LEU A 92 6.16 -5.77 7.52
C LEU A 92 4.82 -6.29 6.98
N ALA A 93 3.93 -6.67 7.89
CA ALA A 93 2.55 -7.04 7.63
C ALA A 93 1.89 -6.13 6.58
N GLY A 94 1.33 -6.72 5.52
CA GLY A 94 0.59 -6.00 4.47
C GLY A 94 1.47 -5.31 3.43
N THR A 95 2.79 -5.34 3.58
CA THR A 95 3.73 -4.90 2.55
C THR A 95 4.12 -6.06 1.65
N ARG A 96 4.62 -5.72 0.46
CA ARG A 96 5.26 -6.66 -0.46
C ARG A 96 6.52 -5.99 -1.01
N PRO A 97 7.56 -6.76 -1.36
CA PRO A 97 8.69 -6.21 -2.09
C PRO A 97 8.18 -5.45 -3.31
N ALA A 98 8.77 -4.28 -3.59
CA ALA A 98 8.46 -3.55 -4.80
C ALA A 98 8.76 -4.46 -6.00
N SER A 99 7.71 -4.86 -6.73
CA SER A 99 7.91 -5.43 -8.05
C SER A 99 8.52 -4.33 -8.91
N GLN A 100 9.63 -4.64 -9.57
CA GLN A 100 10.28 -3.71 -10.47
C GLN A 100 9.23 -3.21 -11.48
N PRO A 101 9.03 -1.88 -11.64
CA PRO A 101 8.05 -1.39 -12.58
C PRO A 101 8.36 -1.99 -13.96
N ALA A 102 7.35 -2.61 -14.58
CA ALA A 102 7.42 -3.05 -15.97
C ALA A 102 8.02 -1.89 -16.78
N GLY A 103 9.07 -2.21 -17.54
CA GLY A 103 10.05 -1.24 -18.01
C GLY A 103 9.44 0.07 -18.54
N ARG A 104 10.02 1.19 -18.12
CA ARG A 104 10.01 2.40 -18.95
C ARG A 104 10.86 2.12 -20.18
N SER A 105 10.26 1.52 -21.22
CA SER A 105 10.80 1.48 -22.57
C SER A 105 10.34 2.72 -23.34
N GLY A 106 11.31 3.52 -23.78
CA GLY A 106 11.19 4.37 -24.98
C GLY A 106 11.00 5.86 -24.75
N GLY A 107 12.00 6.65 -25.15
CA GLY A 107 11.90 8.10 -25.29
C GLY A 107 13.25 8.80 -25.35
N ALA A 108 14.09 8.45 -26.33
CA ALA A 108 15.25 9.26 -26.68
C ALA A 108 14.77 10.61 -27.24
N GLU A 109 15.31 11.71 -26.74
CA GLU A 109 15.38 12.95 -27.53
C GLU A 109 16.76 13.59 -27.37
N ARG A 110 17.50 13.56 -28.48
CA ARG A 110 18.70 14.35 -28.73
C ARG A 110 18.30 15.83 -28.85
N LYS A 111 19.09 16.72 -28.26
CA LYS A 111 19.47 18.07 -28.74
C LYS A 111 20.27 18.75 -27.61
N GLY A 112 21.45 19.31 -27.83
CA GLY A 112 22.26 19.50 -29.03
C GLY A 112 23.70 19.83 -28.66
#